data_AF-A0A7Y2MMD4-F1
#
_entry.id   AF-A0A7Y2MMD4-F1
#
_cell.length_a   1.000
_cell.length_b   1.000
_cell.length_c   1.000
_cell.angle_alpha   90.00
_cell.angle_beta   90.00
_cell.angle_gamma   90.00
#
_symmetry.space_group_name_H-M   'P 1'
#
loop_
_entity.id
_entity.type
_entity.pdbx_description
1 polymer ?
#
loop_
_entity_poly.entity_id
_entity_poly.type
_entity_poly.pdbx_seq_one_letter_code
_entity_poly.pdbx_strand_id
1 'polypeptide(L)'
;MKKSEELYYLINSLSKSEIRYIKLFLNRKDSILERLFDAIKKQTSYDEKAIKDTFSKEKFINQLTTTKYHLRKLILKALRSYEKEQFEIDELLANVQILFDKGLYSICKAELKRADRLAHEQENFPALIRIQEWERKLHLILHPADHVYIKKCINKQNEYAIRLSNISSLWIENIDVENAPLRYEVDIENYSIKERILVYLINYRKYLYNLDYTMALGTLRSIQSLLLNNPGYLKKDPQLFINNQNNLSAFLIFRNELDESLKETQSTKTYIDKQKKWNAPLIKSLFRTYNTELEIYRMSNQLDKAKSFIEEVITHPSFHQNKMPMDYRLSFYFQFAYIFFLDQDFKSAISWLNKVLDHPQRELRSDIMM
;
A
#
# COMPACT_ATOMS: atom_id res chain seq x y z
N MET A 1 10.97 18.05 0.30
CA MET A 1 11.86 17.46 1.33
C MET A 1 13.30 17.69 0.92
N LYS A 2 14.15 18.27 1.79
CA LYS A 2 15.59 18.39 1.51
C LYS A 2 16.32 17.08 1.85
N LYS A 3 17.38 16.75 1.10
CA LYS A 3 18.19 15.53 1.34
C LYS A 3 18.72 15.42 2.77
N SER A 4 19.01 16.55 3.40
CA SER A 4 19.47 16.63 4.79
C SER A 4 18.42 16.19 5.82
N GLU A 5 17.13 16.23 5.47
CA GLU A 5 16.00 15.98 6.37
C GLU A 5 15.45 14.55 6.26
N GLU A 6 15.90 13.76 5.28
CA GLU A 6 15.38 12.41 5.03
C GLU A 6 15.40 11.52 6.27
N LEU A 7 16.47 11.58 7.05
CA LEU A 7 16.61 10.81 8.28
C LEU A 7 15.60 11.26 9.35
N TYR A 8 15.35 12.56 9.45
CA TYR A 8 14.35 13.10 10.37
C TYR A 8 12.96 12.60 10.02
N TYR A 9 12.58 12.64 8.73
CA TYR A 9 11.28 12.13 8.29
C TYR A 9 11.17 10.62 8.47
N LEU A 10 12.24 9.86 8.18
CA LEU A 10 12.28 8.42 8.43
C LEU A 10 12.09 8.10 9.91
N ILE A 11 12.77 8.79 10.81
CA ILE A 11 12.63 8.57 12.26
C ILE A 11 11.23 8.93 12.75
N ASN A 12 10.64 10.00 12.20
CA ASN A 12 9.30 10.44 12.58
C ASN A 12 8.15 9.63 11.97
N SER A 13 8.41 8.82 10.93
CA SER A 13 7.39 7.93 10.37
C SER A 13 7.17 6.64 11.17
N LEU A 14 8.12 6.31 12.06
CA LEU A 14 8.13 5.09 12.85
C LEU A 14 7.03 5.06 13.91
N SER A 15 6.37 3.92 14.02
CA SER A 15 5.46 3.55 15.11
C SER A 15 6.22 3.23 16.41
N LYS A 16 5.49 3.20 17.52
CA LYS A 16 6.05 2.87 18.84
C LYS A 16 6.71 1.48 18.85
N SER A 17 6.12 0.50 18.17
CA SER A 17 6.68 -0.86 18.09
C SER A 17 7.94 -0.94 17.23
N GLU A 18 7.96 -0.23 16.08
CA GLU A 18 9.15 -0.12 15.23
C GLU A 18 10.30 0.56 15.98
N ILE A 19 10.03 1.64 16.71
CA ILE A 19 11.04 2.34 17.52
C ILE A 19 11.65 1.38 18.55
N ARG A 20 10.81 0.62 19.28
CA ARG A 20 11.29 -0.37 20.26
C ARG A 20 12.19 -1.41 19.60
N TYR A 21 11.79 -1.94 18.44
CA TYR A 21 12.58 -2.92 17.69
C TYR A 21 13.91 -2.34 17.19
N ILE A 22 13.89 -1.14 16.62
CA ILE A 22 15.08 -0.44 16.13
C ILE A 22 16.05 -0.16 17.28
N LYS A 23 15.57 0.28 18.44
CA LYS A 23 16.44 0.49 19.61
C LYS A 23 17.14 -0.80 20.05
N LEU A 24 16.44 -1.93 20.10
CA LEU A 24 17.07 -3.23 20.36
C LEU A 24 18.16 -3.57 19.32
N PHE A 25 17.96 -3.18 18.07
CA PHE A 25 18.93 -3.38 17.00
C PHE A 25 20.15 -2.44 17.09
N LEU A 26 19.95 -1.22 17.56
CA LEU A 26 21.00 -0.20 17.74
C LEU A 26 21.83 -0.42 19.00
N ASN A 27 21.27 -1.07 20.03
CA ASN A 27 21.86 -1.13 21.35
C ASN A 27 22.87 -2.29 21.47
N ARG A 28 24.13 -1.97 21.12
CA ARG A 28 25.32 -2.76 21.48
C ARG A 28 26.23 -1.90 22.37
N LYS A 29 25.82 -1.76 23.63
CA LYS A 29 26.57 -1.28 24.80
C LYS A 29 27.00 0.19 24.89
N ASP A 30 27.21 0.93 23.80
CA ASP A 30 27.31 2.41 23.85
C ASP A 30 27.16 3.02 22.44
N SER A 31 25.92 3.07 21.97
CA SER A 31 25.62 3.39 20.58
C SER A 31 25.36 4.89 20.43
N ILE A 32 26.39 5.64 19.99
CA ILE A 32 26.26 7.02 19.49
C ILE A 32 25.03 7.19 18.58
N LEU A 33 24.68 6.13 17.83
CA LEU A 33 23.56 6.10 16.91
C LEU A 33 22.20 6.12 17.62
N GLU A 34 22.06 5.46 18.77
CA GLU A 34 20.84 5.52 19.59
C GLU A 34 20.65 6.93 20.16
N ARG A 35 21.72 7.55 20.64
CA ARG A 35 21.69 8.93 21.17
C ARG A 35 21.34 9.93 20.06
N LEU A 36 21.93 9.77 18.87
CA LEU A 36 21.59 10.57 17.70
C LEU A 36 20.14 10.35 17.26
N PHE A 37 19.66 9.10 17.26
CA PHE A 37 18.26 8.77 16.95
C PHE A 37 17.30 9.51 17.88
N ASP A 38 17.55 9.45 19.20
CA ASP A 38 16.70 10.11 20.20
C ASP A 38 16.74 11.64 20.09
N ALA A 39 17.92 12.21 19.82
CA ALA A 39 18.04 13.65 19.59
C ALA A 39 17.23 14.11 18.37
N ILE A 40 17.31 13.38 17.25
CA ILE A 40 16.53 13.70 16.04
C ILE A 40 15.03 13.50 16.29
N LYS A 41 14.63 12.44 17.01
CA LYS A 41 13.22 12.12 17.27
C LYS A 41 12.53 13.18 18.14
N LYS A 42 13.26 13.83 19.04
CA LYS A 42 12.74 14.88 19.93
C LYS A 42 12.46 16.21 19.21
N GLN A 43 13.03 16.42 18.03
CA GLN A 43 12.84 17.66 17.29
C GLN A 43 11.43 17.72 16.69
N THR A 44 10.80 18.90 16.78
CA THR A 44 9.52 19.22 16.11
C THR A 44 9.70 19.59 14.65
N SER A 45 10.87 20.15 14.31
CA SER A 45 11.36 20.43 12.97
C SER A 45 12.85 20.12 12.92
N TYR A 46 13.35 19.61 11.79
CA TYR A 46 14.76 19.26 11.67
C TYR A 46 15.67 20.48 11.85
N ASP A 47 16.53 20.43 12.87
CA ASP A 47 17.57 21.43 13.13
C ASP A 47 18.92 20.75 13.34
N GLU A 48 19.79 20.84 12.34
CA GLU A 48 21.13 20.27 12.43
C GLU A 48 22.05 21.01 13.40
N LYS A 49 21.86 22.33 13.61
CA LYS A 49 22.68 23.11 14.54
C LYS A 49 22.42 22.65 15.97
N ALA A 50 21.15 22.50 16.34
CA ALA A 50 20.78 21.97 17.65
C ALA A 50 21.39 20.58 17.94
N ILE A 51 21.52 19.71 16.93
CA ILE A 51 22.21 18.42 17.07
C ILE A 51 23.70 18.63 17.35
N LYS A 52 24.37 19.50 16.58
CA LYS A 52 25.80 19.81 16.77
C LYS A 52 26.08 20.41 18.15
N ASP A 53 25.21 21.29 18.62
CA ASP A 53 25.34 21.94 19.93
C ASP A 53 25.19 20.90 21.06
N THR A 54 24.19 20.02 20.96
CA THR A 54 23.91 18.94 21.93
C THR A 54 25.09 17.99 22.11
N PHE A 55 25.81 17.67 21.02
CA PHE A 55 26.91 16.71 21.03
C PHE A 55 28.27 17.36 20.76
N SER A 56 28.42 18.66 21.05
CA SER A 56 29.62 19.46 20.73
C SER A 56 30.94 18.88 21.25
N LYS A 57 30.90 18.13 22.36
CA LYS A 57 32.08 17.47 22.96
C LYS A 57 32.43 16.11 22.33
N GLU A 58 31.65 15.63 21.36
CA GLU A 58 31.80 14.30 20.81
C GLU A 58 32.47 14.28 19.46
N LYS A 59 33.46 13.38 19.32
CA LYS A 59 34.26 13.25 18.09
C LYS A 59 33.42 12.93 16.85
N PHE A 60 32.26 12.28 17.01
CA PHE A 60 31.40 11.91 15.87
C PHE A 60 30.75 13.12 15.18
N ILE A 61 30.64 14.29 15.85
CA ILE A 61 30.05 15.48 15.23
C ILE A 61 30.85 15.95 14.03
N ASN A 62 32.17 15.76 14.03
CA ASN A 62 33.04 16.03 12.88
C ASN A 62 32.69 15.17 11.66
N GLN A 63 31.99 14.05 11.86
CA GLN A 63 31.55 13.11 10.84
C GLN A 63 30.01 12.94 10.85
N LEU A 64 29.26 13.94 11.31
CA LEU A 64 27.81 13.85 11.50
C LEU A 64 27.08 13.36 10.25
N THR A 65 27.51 13.79 9.05
CA THR A 65 26.95 13.32 7.77
C THR A 65 27.08 11.80 7.62
N THR A 66 28.27 11.25 7.90
CA THR A 66 28.54 9.81 7.85
C THR A 66 27.79 9.05 8.93
N THR A 67 27.73 9.59 10.15
CA THR A 67 26.98 9.00 11.26
C THR A 67 25.48 8.94 10.95
N LYS A 68 24.90 10.01 10.39
CA LYS A 68 23.50 10.04 9.91
C LYS A 68 23.27 8.99 8.81
N TYR A 69 24.18 8.87 7.85
CA TYR A 69 24.09 7.85 6.80
C TYR A 69 24.08 6.43 7.39
N HIS A 70 24.97 6.15 8.34
CA HIS A 70 25.06 4.86 8.99
C HIS A 70 23.81 4.54 9.83
N LEU A 71 23.32 5.51 10.60
CA LEU A 71 22.06 5.39 11.35
C LEU A 71 20.89 5.07 10.40
N ARG A 72 20.75 5.80 9.29
CA ARG A 72 19.73 5.52 8.27
C ARG A 72 19.83 4.09 7.74
N LYS A 73 21.03 3.62 7.41
CA LYS A 73 21.27 2.26 6.90
C LYS A 73 20.85 1.19 7.92
N LEU A 74 21.14 1.40 9.20
CA LEU A 74 20.76 0.46 10.26
C LEU A 74 19.26 0.49 10.55
N ILE A 75 18.61 1.66 10.55
CA ILE A 75 17.15 1.77 10.65
C ILE A 75 16.49 0.96 9.54
N LEU A 76 16.90 1.16 8.29
CA LEU A 76 16.34 0.41 7.15
C LEU A 76 16.62 -1.10 7.24
N LYS A 77 17.78 -1.50 7.77
CA LYS A 77 18.08 -2.92 8.02
C LYS A 77 17.16 -3.51 9.08
N ALA A 78 16.97 -2.80 10.20
CA ALA A 78 16.07 -3.22 11.27
C ALA A 78 14.63 -3.29 10.79
N LEU A 79 14.15 -2.31 10.02
CA LEU A 79 12.80 -2.32 9.44
C LEU A 79 12.58 -3.52 8.52
N ARG A 80 13.53 -3.88 7.66
CA ARG A 80 13.43 -5.11 6.84
C ARG A 80 13.30 -6.37 7.69
N SER A 81 14.05 -6.46 8.79
CA SER A 81 13.95 -7.60 9.72
C SER A 81 12.66 -7.60 10.55
N TYR A 82 12.10 -6.43 10.83
CA TYR A 82 10.79 -6.29 11.48
C TYR A 82 9.64 -6.73 10.54
N GLU A 83 9.75 -6.41 9.25
CA GLU A 83 8.77 -6.72 8.20
C GLU A 83 8.99 -8.11 7.55
N LYS A 84 9.39 -9.12 8.34
CA LYS A 84 9.85 -10.42 7.82
C LYS A 84 8.89 -11.08 6.82
N GLU A 85 7.58 -11.06 7.08
CA GLU A 85 6.56 -11.67 6.21
C GLU A 85 6.55 -11.05 4.78
N GLN A 86 6.92 -9.77 4.63
CA GLN A 86 6.89 -9.09 3.33
C GLN A 86 8.06 -9.49 2.44
N PHE A 87 9.20 -9.82 3.04
CA PHE A 87 10.45 -10.11 2.34
C PHE A 87 10.81 -11.60 2.37
N GLU A 88 9.92 -12.46 2.86
CA GLU A 88 10.20 -13.86 3.12
C GLU A 88 10.63 -14.62 1.86
N ILE A 89 9.99 -14.39 0.70
CA ILE A 89 10.39 -15.03 -0.57
C ILE A 89 11.82 -14.62 -0.96
N ASP A 90 12.15 -13.33 -0.85
CA ASP A 90 13.49 -12.84 -1.19
C ASP A 90 14.55 -13.34 -0.20
N GLU A 91 14.21 -13.46 1.08
CA GLU A 91 15.07 -14.07 2.11
C GLU A 91 15.35 -15.54 1.79
N LEU A 92 14.31 -16.31 1.46
CA LEU A 92 14.45 -17.73 1.06
C LEU A 92 15.32 -17.86 -0.20
N LEU A 93 15.11 -17.01 -1.22
CA LEU A 93 15.92 -17.03 -2.43
C LEU A 93 17.38 -16.60 -2.20
N ALA A 94 17.63 -15.68 -1.27
CA ALA A 94 18.98 -15.33 -0.85
C ALA A 94 19.65 -16.50 -0.10
N ASN A 95 18.92 -17.20 0.77
CA ASN A 95 19.41 -18.41 1.43
C ASN A 95 19.75 -19.50 0.40
N VAL A 96 18.89 -19.70 -0.61
CA VAL A 96 19.13 -20.65 -1.71
C VAL A 96 20.46 -20.38 -2.40
N GLN A 97 20.75 -19.12 -2.78
CA GLN A 97 22.03 -18.74 -3.37
C GLN A 97 23.20 -19.12 -2.45
N ILE A 98 23.15 -18.71 -1.18
CA ILE A 98 24.23 -18.95 -0.21
C ILE A 98 24.46 -20.45 0.00
N LEU A 99 23.39 -21.24 0.13
CA LEU A 99 23.46 -22.68 0.36
C LEU A 99 23.97 -23.42 -0.87
N PHE A 100 23.55 -22.98 -2.05
CA PHE A 100 24.01 -23.51 -3.32
C PHE A 100 25.53 -23.30 -3.49
N ASP A 101 26.01 -22.07 -3.25
CA ASP A 101 27.45 -21.75 -3.34
C ASP A 101 28.30 -22.55 -2.33
N LYS A 102 27.69 -22.96 -1.21
CA LYS A 102 28.32 -23.82 -0.20
C LYS A 102 28.21 -25.32 -0.49
N GLY A 103 27.57 -25.72 -1.58
CA GLY A 103 27.33 -27.13 -1.92
C GLY A 103 26.29 -27.84 -1.03
N LEU A 104 25.51 -27.09 -0.23
CA LEU A 104 24.52 -27.63 0.71
C LEU A 104 23.17 -27.87 0.00
N TYR A 105 23.19 -28.75 -1.01
CA TYR A 105 22.09 -28.93 -1.96
C TYR A 105 20.78 -29.49 -1.36
N SER A 106 20.86 -30.34 -0.35
CA SER A 106 19.67 -30.87 0.34
C SER A 106 18.88 -29.76 1.05
N ILE A 107 19.60 -28.84 1.71
CA ILE A 107 19.00 -27.70 2.40
C ILE A 107 18.49 -26.67 1.38
N CYS A 108 19.23 -26.44 0.29
CA CYS A 108 18.79 -25.61 -0.82
C CYS A 108 17.43 -26.07 -1.38
N LYS A 109 17.23 -27.38 -1.60
CA LYS A 109 15.95 -27.94 -2.05
C LYS A 109 14.81 -27.67 -1.07
N ALA A 110 15.07 -27.74 0.24
CA ALA A 110 14.06 -27.47 1.26
C ALA A 110 13.63 -25.99 1.28
N GLU A 111 14.58 -25.06 1.14
CA GLU A 111 14.31 -23.62 1.04
C GLU A 111 13.55 -23.28 -0.26
N LEU A 112 13.94 -23.88 -1.40
CA LEU A 112 13.21 -23.72 -2.66
C LEU A 112 11.74 -24.16 -2.56
N LYS A 113 11.47 -25.30 -1.93
CA LYS A 113 10.09 -25.77 -1.73
C LYS A 113 9.25 -24.83 -0.86
N ARG A 114 9.87 -24.13 0.10
CA ARG A 114 9.20 -23.10 0.90
C ARG A 114 8.91 -21.86 0.05
N ALA A 115 9.90 -21.39 -0.69
CA ALA A 115 9.75 -20.23 -1.57
C ALA A 115 8.68 -20.46 -2.63
N ASP A 116 8.65 -21.66 -3.24
CA ASP A 116 7.68 -22.07 -4.26
C ASP A 116 6.25 -22.01 -3.76
N ARG A 117 5.96 -22.59 -2.59
CA ARG A 117 4.63 -22.52 -1.98
C ARG A 117 4.21 -21.08 -1.73
N LEU A 118 5.08 -20.29 -1.12
CA LEU A 118 4.76 -18.91 -0.77
C LEU A 118 4.56 -18.02 -2.00
N ALA A 119 5.35 -18.23 -3.05
CA ALA A 119 5.27 -17.49 -4.31
C ALA A 119 4.01 -17.84 -5.11
N HIS A 120 3.57 -19.10 -5.12
CA HIS A 120 2.30 -19.51 -5.74
C HIS A 120 1.11 -18.88 -5.01
N GLU A 121 1.07 -18.95 -3.68
CA GLU A 121 0.02 -18.31 -2.89
C GLU A 121 -0.05 -16.78 -3.08
N GLN A 122 1.06 -16.14 -3.46
CA GLN A 122 1.16 -14.71 -3.71
C GLN A 122 0.92 -14.31 -5.17
N GLU A 123 0.82 -15.30 -6.08
CA GLU A 123 0.94 -15.07 -7.52
C GLU A 123 2.16 -14.19 -7.86
N ASN A 124 3.28 -14.41 -7.16
CA ASN A 124 4.52 -13.67 -7.37
C ASN A 124 5.29 -14.30 -8.53
N PHE A 125 4.79 -14.09 -9.75
CA PHE A 125 5.38 -14.62 -10.98
C PHE A 125 6.87 -14.29 -11.17
N PRO A 126 7.39 -13.08 -10.82
CA PRO A 126 8.82 -12.81 -10.89
C PRO A 126 9.64 -13.72 -9.98
N ALA A 127 9.15 -13.98 -8.76
CA ALA A 127 9.78 -14.94 -7.87
C ALA A 127 9.68 -16.37 -8.39
N LEU A 128 8.52 -16.78 -8.95
CA LEU A 128 8.33 -18.11 -9.53
C LEU A 128 9.33 -18.38 -10.67
N ILE A 129 9.63 -17.39 -11.52
CA ILE A 129 10.67 -17.51 -12.55
C ILE A 129 12.05 -17.75 -11.93
N ARG A 130 12.42 -16.96 -10.90
CA ARG A 130 13.69 -17.13 -10.15
C ARG A 130 13.77 -18.50 -9.46
N ILE A 131 12.67 -18.97 -8.90
CA ILE A 131 12.58 -20.30 -8.25
C ILE A 131 12.84 -21.39 -9.28
N GLN A 132 12.18 -21.35 -10.45
CA GLN A 132 12.43 -22.31 -11.52
C GLN A 132 13.86 -22.23 -12.07
N GLU A 133 14.49 -21.05 -12.03
CA GLU A 133 15.90 -20.91 -12.41
C GLU A 133 16.80 -21.67 -11.44
N TRP A 134 16.53 -21.54 -10.14
CA TRP A 134 17.25 -22.24 -9.09
C TRP A 134 16.99 -23.75 -9.09
N GLU A 135 15.75 -24.18 -9.28
CA GLU A 135 15.42 -25.61 -9.45
C GLU A 135 16.20 -26.22 -10.61
N ARG A 136 16.26 -25.51 -11.75
CA ARG A 136 17.07 -25.93 -12.90
C ARG A 136 18.56 -25.99 -12.60
N LYS A 137 19.14 -24.96 -11.97
CA LYS A 137 20.56 -24.92 -11.61
C LYS A 137 20.93 -26.06 -10.66
N LEU A 138 20.11 -26.27 -9.62
CA LEU A 138 20.28 -27.35 -8.66
C LEU A 138 20.20 -28.73 -9.33
N HIS A 139 19.20 -28.93 -10.18
CA HIS A 139 19.01 -30.20 -10.88
C HIS A 139 20.14 -30.48 -11.88
N LEU A 140 20.64 -29.46 -12.58
CA LEU A 140 21.74 -29.62 -13.53
C LEU A 140 23.02 -30.11 -12.84
N ILE A 141 23.31 -29.66 -11.61
CA ILE A 141 24.46 -30.14 -10.83
C ILE A 141 24.27 -31.60 -10.39
N LEU A 142 23.07 -31.96 -9.93
CA LEU A 142 22.81 -33.28 -9.36
C LEU A 142 22.56 -34.35 -10.43
N HIS A 143 21.96 -33.96 -11.56
CA HIS A 143 21.45 -34.84 -12.61
C HIS A 143 21.64 -34.22 -14.01
N PRO A 144 22.89 -34.03 -14.48
CA PRO A 144 23.19 -33.27 -15.70
C PRO A 144 22.58 -33.82 -16.99
N ALA A 145 22.31 -35.13 -17.05
CA ALA A 145 21.71 -35.80 -18.21
C ALA A 145 20.17 -35.75 -18.25
N ASP A 146 19.51 -35.28 -17.18
CA ASP A 146 18.05 -35.20 -17.12
C ASP A 146 17.53 -33.93 -17.82
N HIS A 147 17.64 -33.95 -19.15
CA HIS A 147 17.16 -32.88 -20.02
C HIS A 147 15.63 -32.70 -19.97
N VAL A 148 14.88 -33.73 -19.56
CA VAL A 148 13.42 -33.66 -19.44
C VAL A 148 13.04 -32.71 -18.31
N TYR A 149 13.63 -32.86 -17.13
CA TYR A 149 13.37 -31.97 -16.01
C TYR A 149 13.86 -30.54 -16.28
N ILE A 150 15.02 -30.39 -16.93
CA ILE A 150 15.57 -29.09 -17.31
C ILE A 150 14.59 -28.34 -18.24
N LYS A 151 14.07 -29.02 -19.28
CA LYS A 151 13.07 -28.45 -20.19
C LYS A 151 11.78 -28.09 -19.45
N LYS A 152 11.34 -28.92 -18.50
CA LYS A 152 10.16 -28.62 -17.67
C LYS A 152 10.31 -27.32 -16.89
N CYS A 153 11.47 -27.06 -16.29
CA CYS A 153 11.73 -25.80 -15.59
C CYS A 153 11.68 -24.59 -16.53
N ILE A 154 12.27 -24.71 -17.73
CA ILE A 154 12.27 -23.65 -18.75
C ILE A 154 10.84 -23.37 -19.24
N ASN A 155 10.05 -24.41 -19.50
CA ASN A 155 8.65 -24.24 -19.93
C ASN A 155 7.83 -23.52 -18.86
N LYS A 156 7.98 -23.87 -17.58
CA LYS A 156 7.34 -23.14 -16.48
C LYS A 156 7.78 -21.68 -16.41
N GLN A 157 9.07 -21.38 -16.61
CA GLN A 157 9.55 -19.99 -16.68
C GLN A 157 8.84 -19.21 -17.80
N ASN A 158 8.70 -19.81 -18.98
CA ASN A 158 8.00 -19.21 -20.10
C ASN A 158 6.52 -18.98 -19.79
N GLU A 159 5.85 -19.95 -19.16
CA GLU A 159 4.45 -19.82 -18.71
C GLU A 159 4.29 -18.62 -17.77
N TYR A 160 5.14 -18.49 -16.75
CA TYR A 160 5.08 -17.35 -15.82
C TYR A 160 5.46 -16.02 -16.48
N ALA A 161 6.36 -16.01 -17.45
CA ALA A 161 6.70 -14.83 -18.24
C ALA A 161 5.52 -14.37 -19.10
N ILE A 162 4.78 -15.30 -19.71
CA ILE A 162 3.54 -15.02 -20.45
C ILE A 162 2.50 -14.40 -19.50
N ARG A 163 2.33 -14.93 -18.29
CA ARG A 163 1.42 -14.33 -17.28
C ARG A 163 1.79 -12.89 -16.94
N LEU A 164 3.08 -12.60 -16.75
CA LEU A 164 3.56 -11.23 -16.51
C LEU A 164 3.28 -10.30 -17.69
N SER A 165 3.48 -10.79 -18.91
CA SER A 165 3.14 -10.07 -20.13
C SER A 165 1.65 -9.76 -20.19
N ASN A 166 0.79 -10.76 -19.95
CA ASN A 166 -0.66 -10.61 -19.93
C ASN A 166 -1.11 -9.58 -18.88
N ILE A 167 -0.58 -9.66 -17.65
CA ILE A 167 -0.87 -8.68 -16.59
C ILE A 167 -0.50 -7.27 -17.04
N SER A 168 0.65 -7.11 -17.71
CA SER A 168 1.09 -5.80 -18.20
C SER A 168 0.16 -5.26 -19.29
N SER A 169 -0.25 -6.11 -20.23
CA SER A 169 -1.23 -5.75 -21.26
C SER A 169 -2.58 -5.36 -20.65
N LEU A 170 -3.09 -6.12 -19.67
CA LEU A 170 -4.32 -5.79 -18.97
C LEU A 170 -4.23 -4.46 -18.20
N TRP A 171 -3.06 -4.11 -17.66
CA TRP A 171 -2.86 -2.78 -17.06
C TRP A 171 -2.95 -1.66 -18.09
N ILE A 172 -2.40 -1.85 -19.29
CA ILE A 172 -2.49 -0.89 -20.39
C ILE A 172 -3.96 -0.73 -20.82
N GLU A 173 -4.69 -1.83 -21.00
CA GLU A 173 -6.11 -1.81 -21.34
C GLU A 173 -6.98 -1.17 -20.25
N ASN A 174 -6.65 -1.35 -18.97
CA ASN A 174 -7.35 -0.71 -17.87
C ASN A 174 -7.14 0.82 -17.85
N ILE A 175 -6.07 1.32 -18.48
CA ILE A 175 -5.84 2.76 -18.70
C ILE A 175 -6.56 3.21 -19.97
N ASP A 176 -6.42 2.47 -21.07
CA ASP A 176 -7.05 2.74 -22.36
C ASP A 176 -8.34 1.91 -22.55
N VAL A 177 -9.32 2.15 -21.68
CA VAL A 177 -10.55 1.35 -21.65
C VAL A 177 -11.42 1.54 -22.90
N GLU A 178 -11.27 2.66 -23.60
CA GLU A 178 -12.02 2.93 -24.83
C GLU A 178 -11.74 1.87 -25.90
N ASN A 179 -10.48 1.42 -26.01
CA ASN A 179 -10.08 0.39 -26.96
C ASN A 179 -10.06 -1.03 -26.38
N ALA A 180 -10.21 -1.18 -25.06
CA ALA A 180 -10.17 -2.49 -24.41
C ALA A 180 -11.39 -3.37 -24.76
N PRO A 181 -11.18 -4.67 -25.09
CA PRO A 181 -12.26 -5.60 -25.33
C PRO A 181 -12.93 -6.07 -24.02
N LEU A 182 -14.24 -6.29 -24.07
CA LEU A 182 -14.95 -7.01 -23.01
C LEU A 182 -14.52 -8.48 -23.01
N ARG A 183 -14.36 -9.06 -21.81
CA ARG A 183 -14.05 -10.49 -21.63
C ARG A 183 -15.02 -11.13 -20.66
N TYR A 184 -15.54 -12.32 -20.98
CA TYR A 184 -16.50 -13.06 -20.17
C TYR A 184 -15.82 -14.16 -19.35
N GLU A 185 -16.57 -14.80 -18.44
CA GLU A 185 -15.99 -15.79 -17.51
C GLU A 185 -15.29 -16.96 -18.22
N VAL A 186 -15.86 -17.42 -19.33
CA VAL A 186 -15.28 -18.49 -20.16
C VAL A 186 -13.90 -18.10 -20.71
N ASP A 187 -13.70 -16.81 -21.02
CA ASP A 187 -12.44 -16.30 -21.59
C ASP A 187 -11.31 -16.24 -20.54
N ILE A 188 -11.65 -16.31 -19.25
CA ILE A 188 -10.72 -16.10 -18.13
C ILE A 188 -10.62 -17.31 -17.18
N GLU A 189 -11.14 -18.48 -17.57
CA GLU A 189 -11.08 -19.68 -16.74
C GLU A 189 -9.64 -20.04 -16.36
N ASN A 190 -8.71 -19.89 -17.29
CA ASN A 190 -7.30 -20.15 -17.03
C ASN A 190 -6.57 -18.98 -16.34
N TYR A 191 -7.20 -17.82 -16.13
CA TYR A 191 -6.53 -16.64 -15.59
C TYR A 191 -6.24 -16.78 -14.09
N SER A 192 -5.11 -16.22 -13.67
CA SER A 192 -4.75 -16.03 -12.26
C SER A 192 -5.74 -15.09 -11.57
N ILE A 193 -5.78 -15.09 -10.24
CA ILE A 193 -6.64 -14.18 -9.46
C ILE A 193 -6.35 -12.73 -9.85
N LYS A 194 -5.07 -12.37 -9.96
CA LYS A 194 -4.63 -11.02 -10.37
C LYS A 194 -5.12 -10.64 -11.77
N GLU A 195 -5.00 -11.54 -12.73
CA GLU A 195 -5.50 -11.30 -14.10
C GLU A 195 -7.03 -11.16 -14.12
N ARG A 196 -7.76 -12.02 -13.39
CA ARG A 196 -9.23 -11.94 -13.29
C ARG A 196 -9.69 -10.63 -12.67
N ILE A 197 -9.04 -10.15 -11.60
CA ILE A 197 -9.33 -8.84 -11.00
C ILE A 197 -9.15 -7.72 -12.03
N LEU A 198 -8.05 -7.73 -12.79
CA LEU A 198 -7.81 -6.72 -13.82
C LEU A 198 -8.86 -6.77 -14.93
N VAL A 199 -9.25 -7.95 -15.39
CA VAL A 199 -10.33 -8.10 -16.37
C VAL A 199 -11.65 -7.54 -15.84
N TYR A 200 -12.02 -7.85 -14.59
CA TYR A 200 -13.25 -7.29 -14.01
C TYR A 200 -13.17 -5.76 -13.85
N LEU A 201 -12.00 -5.19 -13.55
CA LEU A 201 -11.80 -3.74 -13.51
C LEU A 201 -11.92 -3.09 -14.90
N ILE A 202 -11.39 -3.73 -15.94
CA ILE A 202 -11.55 -3.29 -17.33
C ILE A 202 -13.03 -3.32 -17.72
N ASN A 203 -13.70 -4.46 -17.49
CA ASN A 203 -15.13 -4.61 -17.77
C ASN A 203 -15.97 -3.57 -17.00
N TYR A 204 -15.70 -3.36 -15.71
CA TYR A 204 -16.35 -2.32 -14.90
C TYR A 204 -16.27 -0.95 -15.59
N ARG A 205 -15.06 -0.53 -15.97
CA ARG A 205 -14.84 0.77 -16.64
C ARG A 205 -15.48 0.80 -18.03
N LYS A 206 -15.49 -0.32 -18.75
CA LYS A 206 -16.09 -0.41 -20.08
C LYS A 206 -17.61 -0.32 -20.02
N TYR A 207 -18.23 -1.00 -19.06
CA TYR A 207 -19.65 -0.89 -18.80
C TYR A 207 -20.02 0.52 -18.35
N LEU A 208 -19.21 1.17 -17.51
CA LEU A 208 -19.39 2.61 -17.20
C LEU A 208 -19.33 3.48 -18.46
N TYR A 209 -18.33 3.29 -19.32
CA TYR A 209 -18.18 4.04 -20.57
C TYR A 209 -19.39 3.86 -21.48
N ASN A 210 -19.92 2.63 -21.54
CA ASN A 210 -21.10 2.28 -22.31
C ASN A 210 -22.43 2.59 -21.60
N LEU A 211 -22.39 3.23 -20.42
CA LEU A 211 -23.55 3.55 -19.58
C LEU A 211 -24.37 2.33 -19.11
N ASP A 212 -23.78 1.14 -19.11
CA ASP A 212 -24.38 -0.10 -18.58
C ASP A 212 -24.10 -0.22 -17.08
N TYR A 213 -24.87 0.53 -16.30
CA TYR A 213 -24.69 0.60 -14.85
C TYR A 213 -25.00 -0.71 -14.11
N THR A 214 -25.86 -1.56 -14.67
CA THR A 214 -26.20 -2.86 -14.09
C THR A 214 -25.01 -3.79 -14.17
N MET A 215 -24.40 -3.91 -15.35
CA MET A 215 -23.22 -4.74 -15.53
C MET A 215 -22.00 -4.16 -14.80
N ALA A 216 -21.86 -2.83 -14.74
CA ALA A 216 -20.82 -2.17 -13.94
C ALA A 216 -20.93 -2.57 -12.45
N LEU A 217 -22.12 -2.51 -11.85
CA LEU A 217 -22.33 -2.96 -10.48
C LEU A 217 -21.98 -4.45 -10.31
N GLY A 218 -22.45 -5.29 -11.25
CA GLY A 218 -22.19 -6.71 -11.27
C GLY A 218 -20.69 -7.03 -11.22
N THR A 219 -19.88 -6.35 -12.04
CA THR A 219 -18.42 -6.57 -12.05
C THR A 219 -17.73 -6.20 -10.73
N LEU A 220 -18.12 -5.11 -10.06
CA LEU A 220 -17.59 -4.77 -8.73
C LEU A 220 -17.95 -5.81 -7.67
N ARG A 221 -19.17 -6.37 -7.74
CA ARG A 221 -19.62 -7.47 -6.88
C ARG A 221 -18.88 -8.77 -7.20
N SER A 222 -18.56 -9.05 -8.47
CA SER A 222 -17.72 -10.19 -8.86
C SER A 222 -16.30 -10.08 -8.29
N ILE A 223 -15.69 -8.88 -8.30
CA ILE A 223 -14.38 -8.65 -7.66
C ILE A 223 -14.48 -8.90 -6.15
N GLN A 224 -15.51 -8.37 -5.49
CA GLN A 224 -15.74 -8.58 -4.06
C GLN A 224 -15.85 -10.07 -3.74
N SER A 225 -16.68 -10.82 -4.49
CA SER A 225 -16.85 -12.27 -4.33
C SER A 225 -15.54 -13.03 -4.56
N LEU A 226 -14.81 -12.73 -5.64
CA LEU A 226 -13.52 -13.34 -5.95
C LEU A 226 -12.51 -13.16 -4.81
N LEU A 227 -12.43 -11.96 -4.24
CA LEU A 227 -11.51 -11.66 -3.12
C LEU A 227 -11.93 -12.38 -1.83
N LEU A 228 -13.22 -12.39 -1.50
CA LEU A 228 -13.73 -13.07 -0.30
C LEU A 228 -13.55 -14.59 -0.37
N ASN A 229 -13.66 -15.17 -1.56
CA ASN A 229 -13.41 -16.60 -1.79
C ASN A 229 -11.91 -16.96 -1.81
N ASN A 230 -11.02 -15.96 -1.78
CA ASN A 230 -9.56 -16.15 -1.77
C ASN A 230 -8.90 -15.42 -0.59
N PRO A 231 -9.22 -15.80 0.67
CA PRO A 231 -8.78 -15.07 1.87
C PRO A 231 -7.25 -15.05 2.04
N GLY A 232 -6.54 -16.05 1.51
CA GLY A 232 -5.07 -16.10 1.52
C GLY A 232 -4.45 -14.97 0.69
N TYR A 233 -5.05 -14.66 -0.46
CA TYR A 233 -4.64 -13.55 -1.32
C TYR A 233 -4.97 -12.20 -0.64
N LEU A 234 -6.20 -12.10 -0.11
CA LEU A 234 -6.69 -10.92 0.60
C LEU A 234 -5.85 -10.54 1.82
N LYS A 235 -5.36 -11.53 2.59
CA LYS A 235 -4.49 -11.30 3.74
C LYS A 235 -3.18 -10.63 3.36
N LYS A 236 -2.66 -10.90 2.17
CA LYS A 236 -1.37 -10.36 1.69
C LYS A 236 -1.52 -8.99 1.03
N ASP A 237 -2.63 -8.77 0.34
CA ASP A 237 -2.96 -7.46 -0.23
C ASP A 237 -4.38 -7.00 0.17
N PRO A 238 -4.57 -6.55 1.43
CA PRO A 238 -5.86 -6.04 1.90
C PRO A 238 -6.31 -4.79 1.14
N GLN A 239 -5.37 -4.11 0.46
CA GLN A 239 -5.64 -2.85 -0.21
C GLN A 239 -6.55 -3.01 -1.42
N LEU A 240 -6.45 -4.14 -2.12
CA LEU A 240 -7.30 -4.46 -3.27
C LEU A 240 -8.79 -4.51 -2.89
N PHE A 241 -9.11 -5.18 -1.79
CA PHE A 241 -10.48 -5.25 -1.31
C PHE A 241 -11.01 -3.90 -0.91
N ILE A 242 -10.25 -3.13 -0.11
CA ILE A 242 -10.66 -1.80 0.32
C ILE A 242 -10.86 -0.87 -0.88
N ASN A 243 -9.98 -0.94 -1.88
CA ASN A 243 -10.13 -0.14 -3.10
C ASN A 243 -11.38 -0.54 -3.90
N ASN A 244 -11.67 -1.84 -4.00
CA ASN A 244 -12.91 -2.31 -4.62
C ASN A 244 -14.14 -1.85 -3.86
N GLN A 245 -14.15 -1.93 -2.53
CA GLN A 245 -15.27 -1.46 -1.71
C GLN A 245 -15.48 0.04 -1.81
N ASN A 246 -14.40 0.82 -1.84
CA ASN A 246 -14.49 2.27 -2.05
C ASN A 246 -15.03 2.60 -3.45
N ASN A 247 -14.67 1.82 -4.48
CA ASN A 247 -15.26 1.98 -5.81
C ASN A 247 -16.75 1.62 -5.82
N LEU A 248 -17.13 0.52 -5.15
CA LEU A 248 -18.52 0.08 -5.00
C LEU A 248 -19.36 1.13 -4.27
N SER A 249 -18.87 1.64 -3.13
CA SER A 249 -19.57 2.65 -2.35
C SER A 249 -19.77 3.95 -3.16
N ALA A 250 -18.73 4.41 -3.87
CA ALA A 250 -18.83 5.58 -4.74
C ALA A 250 -19.81 5.35 -5.91
N PHE A 251 -19.83 4.15 -6.49
CA PHE A 251 -20.76 3.81 -7.56
C PHE A 251 -22.22 3.76 -7.08
N LEU A 252 -22.46 3.23 -5.88
CA LEU A 252 -23.78 3.24 -5.24
C LEU A 252 -24.25 4.68 -4.94
N ILE A 253 -23.35 5.57 -4.51
CA ILE A 253 -23.65 7.01 -4.35
C ILE A 253 -24.06 7.63 -5.68
N PHE A 254 -23.31 7.36 -6.76
CA PHE A 254 -23.65 7.83 -8.10
C PHE A 254 -25.06 7.39 -8.54
N ARG A 255 -25.49 6.20 -8.13
CA ARG A 255 -26.86 5.68 -8.37
C ARG A 255 -27.91 6.16 -7.36
N ASN A 256 -27.53 7.02 -6.42
CA ASN A 256 -28.36 7.48 -5.30
C ASN A 256 -28.84 6.36 -4.36
N GLU A 257 -28.12 5.24 -4.30
CA GLU A 257 -28.38 4.08 -3.43
C GLU A 257 -27.63 4.25 -2.09
N LEU A 258 -27.96 5.32 -1.36
CA LEU A 258 -27.20 5.82 -0.21
C LEU A 258 -27.15 4.84 0.98
N ASP A 259 -28.26 4.15 1.27
CA ASP A 259 -28.32 3.19 2.38
C ASP A 259 -27.43 1.96 2.15
N GLU A 260 -27.37 1.48 0.90
CA GLU A 260 -26.48 0.37 0.53
C GLU A 260 -25.03 0.83 0.57
N SER A 261 -24.73 2.02 0.03
CA SER A 261 -23.39 2.60 0.10
C SER A 261 -22.90 2.76 1.54
N LEU A 262 -23.78 3.18 2.47
CA LEU A 262 -23.43 3.31 3.88
C LEU A 262 -23.09 1.95 4.49
N LYS A 263 -23.85 0.90 4.17
CA LYS A 263 -23.54 -0.47 4.64
C LYS A 263 -22.17 -0.95 4.15
N GLU A 264 -21.87 -0.77 2.86
CA GLU A 264 -20.55 -1.12 2.30
C GLU A 264 -19.42 -0.31 2.95
N THR A 265 -19.66 0.98 3.20
CA THR A 265 -18.71 1.88 3.86
C THR A 265 -18.41 1.42 5.29
N GLN A 266 -19.44 1.09 6.09
CA GLN A 266 -19.24 0.56 7.46
C GLN A 266 -18.53 -0.79 7.48
N SER A 267 -18.89 -1.68 6.54
CA SER A 267 -18.20 -2.97 6.34
C SER A 267 -16.72 -2.78 6.04
N THR A 268 -16.40 -1.79 5.19
CA THR A 268 -15.03 -1.43 4.83
C THR A 268 -14.24 -0.91 6.02
N LYS A 269 -14.81 0.00 6.82
CA LYS A 269 -14.17 0.49 8.06
C LYS A 269 -13.88 -0.65 9.02
N THR A 270 -14.87 -1.51 9.26
CA THR A 270 -14.72 -2.71 10.11
C THR A 270 -13.61 -3.64 9.61
N TYR A 271 -13.45 -3.77 8.29
CA TYR A 271 -12.37 -4.56 7.71
C TYR A 271 -11.00 -3.90 7.90
N ILE A 272 -10.91 -2.57 7.77
CA ILE A 272 -9.68 -1.79 8.01
C ILE A 272 -9.25 -1.89 9.48
N ASP A 273 -10.18 -1.78 10.43
CA ASP A 273 -9.88 -1.83 11.86
C ASP A 273 -9.31 -3.17 12.32
N LYS A 274 -9.63 -4.26 11.61
CA LYS A 274 -9.08 -5.60 11.85
C LYS A 274 -7.66 -5.77 11.32
N GLN A 275 -7.13 -4.82 10.55
CA GLN A 275 -5.78 -4.92 10.00
C GLN A 275 -4.72 -4.68 11.08
N LYS A 276 -3.69 -5.54 11.09
CA LYS A 276 -2.59 -5.44 12.05
C LYS A 276 -1.64 -4.26 11.77
N LYS A 277 -1.55 -3.81 10.52
CA LYS A 277 -0.56 -2.83 10.07
C LYS A 277 -1.23 -1.59 9.48
N TRP A 278 -0.88 -0.42 10.02
CA TRP A 278 -1.40 0.89 9.60
C TRP A 278 -0.34 1.66 8.79
N ASN A 279 -0.08 1.16 7.59
CA ASN A 279 0.85 1.79 6.65
C ASN A 279 0.17 2.95 5.89
N ALA A 280 0.97 3.74 5.17
CA ALA A 280 0.46 4.90 4.43
C ALA A 280 -0.63 4.54 3.38
N PRO A 281 -0.51 3.45 2.59
CA PRO A 281 -1.59 3.00 1.71
C PRO A 281 -2.91 2.73 2.43
N LEU A 282 -2.88 1.99 3.54
CA LEU A 282 -4.08 1.66 4.30
C LEU A 282 -4.73 2.93 4.87
N ILE A 283 -3.93 3.83 5.43
CA ILE A 283 -4.40 5.13 5.95
C ILE A 283 -5.04 5.96 4.83
N LYS A 284 -4.42 6.00 3.65
CA LYS A 284 -4.99 6.70 2.48
C LYS A 284 -6.37 6.15 2.14
N SER A 285 -6.52 4.83 2.12
CA SER A 285 -7.79 4.22 1.76
C SER A 285 -8.85 4.29 2.84
N LEU A 286 -8.48 4.31 4.13
CA LEU A 286 -9.39 4.68 5.22
C LEU A 286 -9.95 6.09 5.00
N PHE A 287 -9.08 7.06 4.72
CA PHE A 287 -9.52 8.42 4.49
C PHE A 287 -10.37 8.56 3.23
N ARG A 288 -10.14 7.74 2.20
CA ARG A 288 -11.08 7.64 1.08
C ARG A 288 -12.47 7.17 1.55
N THR A 289 -12.52 6.14 2.40
CA THR A 289 -13.77 5.62 2.99
C THR A 289 -14.48 6.69 3.85
N TYR A 290 -13.75 7.46 4.66
CA TYR A 290 -14.33 8.55 5.45
C TYR A 290 -14.91 9.67 4.57
N ASN A 291 -14.24 9.99 3.46
CA ASN A 291 -14.76 10.99 2.53
C ASN A 291 -16.08 10.53 1.89
N THR A 292 -16.17 9.24 1.54
CA THR A 292 -17.41 8.61 1.05
C THR A 292 -18.53 8.68 2.08
N GLU A 293 -18.26 8.43 3.37
CA GLU A 293 -19.27 8.53 4.43
C GLU A 293 -19.79 9.96 4.63
N LEU A 294 -18.90 10.95 4.61
CA LEU A 294 -19.28 12.37 4.65
C LEU A 294 -20.15 12.75 3.45
N GLU A 295 -19.86 12.23 2.27
CA GLU A 295 -20.66 12.44 1.07
C GLU A 295 -22.06 11.84 1.21
N ILE A 296 -22.20 10.64 1.79
CA ILE A 296 -23.50 10.03 2.08
C ILE A 296 -24.31 10.90 3.04
N TYR A 297 -23.72 11.36 4.15
CA TYR A 297 -24.43 12.23 5.09
C TYR A 297 -24.83 13.56 4.45
N ARG A 298 -23.96 14.13 3.60
CA ARG A 298 -24.26 15.35 2.85
C ARG A 298 -25.44 15.15 1.88
N MET A 299 -25.43 14.09 1.09
CA MET A 299 -26.48 13.81 0.09
C MET A 299 -27.82 13.41 0.72
N SER A 300 -27.79 12.77 1.89
CA SER A 300 -28.99 12.42 2.66
C SER A 300 -29.48 13.54 3.58
N ASN A 301 -28.85 14.72 3.53
CA ASN A 301 -29.15 15.88 4.39
C ASN A 301 -29.09 15.58 5.90
N GLN A 302 -28.23 14.64 6.32
CA GLN A 302 -27.99 14.27 7.72
C GLN A 302 -26.85 15.11 8.32
N LEU A 303 -27.01 16.43 8.32
CA LEU A 303 -25.93 17.38 8.62
C LEU A 303 -25.40 17.28 10.06
N ASP A 304 -26.23 16.94 11.04
CA ASP A 304 -25.77 16.74 12.42
C ASP A 304 -24.84 15.53 12.56
N LYS A 305 -25.15 14.43 11.85
CA LYS A 305 -24.25 13.27 11.77
C LYS A 305 -22.97 13.61 11.04
N ALA A 306 -23.07 14.39 9.95
CA ALA A 306 -21.91 14.86 9.22
C ALA A 306 -20.96 15.67 10.12
N LYS A 307 -21.47 16.66 10.88
CA LYS A 307 -20.69 17.47 11.84
C LYS A 307 -20.03 16.60 12.91
N SER A 308 -20.78 15.67 13.49
CA SER A 308 -20.26 14.73 14.50
C SER A 308 -19.13 13.87 13.92
N PHE A 309 -19.29 13.41 12.67
CA PHE A 309 -18.28 12.61 11.99
C PHE A 309 -17.05 13.43 11.57
N ILE A 310 -17.19 14.71 11.22
CA ILE A 310 -16.05 15.62 10.97
C ILE A 310 -15.12 15.67 12.20
N GLU A 311 -15.67 15.74 13.41
CA GLU A 311 -14.88 15.73 14.65
C GLU A 311 -14.11 14.41 14.81
N GLU A 312 -14.74 13.28 14.50
CA GLU A 312 -14.08 11.97 14.49
C GLU A 312 -12.92 11.93 13.47
N VAL A 313 -13.13 12.44 12.26
CA VAL A 313 -12.08 12.48 11.21
C VAL A 313 -10.90 13.33 11.65
N ILE A 314 -11.13 14.52 12.20
CA ILE A 314 -10.07 15.46 12.61
C ILE A 314 -9.29 14.91 13.81
N THR A 315 -9.97 14.27 14.77
CA THR A 315 -9.33 13.71 15.96
C THR A 315 -8.56 12.41 15.67
N HIS A 316 -8.77 11.80 14.51
CA HIS A 316 -8.04 10.60 14.11
C HIS A 316 -6.51 10.86 14.05
N PRO A 317 -5.67 10.06 14.74
CA PRO A 317 -4.23 10.34 14.89
C PRO A 317 -3.47 10.50 13.57
N SER A 318 -3.90 9.80 12.52
CA SER A 318 -3.28 9.84 11.19
C SER A 318 -3.68 11.06 10.36
N PHE A 319 -4.71 11.81 10.73
CA PHE A 319 -5.24 12.93 9.93
C PHE A 319 -4.21 14.05 9.83
N HIS A 320 -3.53 14.36 10.94
CA HIS A 320 -2.52 15.41 11.01
C HIS A 320 -1.10 14.94 10.66
N GLN A 321 -0.85 13.63 10.63
CA GLN A 321 0.49 13.07 10.33
C GLN A 321 0.84 13.20 8.83
N ASN A 322 2.14 13.20 8.53
CA ASN A 322 2.69 13.21 7.16
C ASN A 322 2.40 11.93 6.34
N LYS A 323 1.51 11.06 6.81
CA LYS A 323 1.12 9.83 6.10
C LYS A 323 -0.03 10.04 5.11
N MET A 324 -0.76 11.15 5.23
CA MET A 324 -1.86 11.50 4.34
C MET A 324 -1.37 12.39 3.19
N PRO A 325 -1.61 12.01 1.92
CA PRO A 325 -1.35 12.89 0.77
C PRO A 325 -2.12 14.21 0.87
N MET A 326 -1.50 15.31 0.44
CA MET A 326 -2.07 16.65 0.61
C MET A 326 -3.35 16.88 -0.21
N ASP A 327 -3.42 16.31 -1.41
CA ASP A 327 -4.61 16.33 -2.28
C ASP A 327 -5.86 15.78 -1.55
N TYR A 328 -5.70 14.70 -0.78
CA TYR A 328 -6.78 14.17 0.04
C TYR A 328 -7.16 15.13 1.16
N ARG A 329 -6.18 15.74 1.82
CA ARG A 329 -6.44 16.67 2.92
C ARG A 329 -7.20 17.92 2.45
N LEU A 330 -6.84 18.45 1.28
CA LEU A 330 -7.58 19.52 0.62
C LEU A 330 -9.02 19.10 0.27
N SER A 331 -9.22 17.84 -0.16
CA SER A 331 -10.57 17.27 -0.38
C SER A 331 -11.44 17.37 0.87
N PHE A 332 -10.90 16.99 2.03
CA PHE A 332 -11.63 17.04 3.29
C PHE A 332 -11.94 18.47 3.70
N TYR A 333 -10.99 19.40 3.59
CA TYR A 333 -11.23 20.80 3.94
C TYR A 333 -12.38 21.39 3.10
N PHE A 334 -12.42 21.09 1.81
CA PHE A 334 -13.53 21.47 0.95
C PHE A 334 -14.84 20.79 1.36
N GLN A 335 -14.83 19.47 1.61
CA GLN A 335 -16.00 18.72 2.04
C GLN A 335 -16.57 19.27 3.36
N PHE A 336 -15.70 19.61 4.32
CA PHE A 336 -16.10 20.23 5.59
C PHE A 336 -16.73 21.59 5.36
N ALA A 337 -16.09 22.44 4.54
CA ALA A 337 -16.64 23.75 4.18
C ALA A 337 -18.04 23.63 3.59
N TYR A 338 -18.26 22.66 2.68
CA TYR A 338 -19.56 22.43 2.05
C TYR A 338 -20.62 21.97 3.07
N ILE A 339 -20.28 21.05 3.98
CA ILE A 339 -21.21 20.60 5.02
C ILE A 339 -21.64 21.76 5.92
N PHE A 340 -20.70 22.58 6.40
CA PHE A 340 -21.03 23.75 7.23
C PHE A 340 -21.81 24.82 6.45
N PHE A 341 -21.56 24.97 5.15
CA PHE A 341 -22.34 25.87 4.30
C PHE A 341 -23.80 25.42 4.18
N LEU A 342 -24.05 24.12 3.97
CA LEU A 342 -25.41 23.55 3.93
C LEU A 342 -26.12 23.69 5.28
N ASP A 343 -25.37 23.61 6.38
CA ASP A 343 -25.85 23.81 7.76
C ASP A 343 -26.07 25.30 8.12
N GLN A 344 -25.77 26.22 7.19
CA GLN A 344 -25.82 27.69 7.38
C GLN A 344 -24.84 28.25 8.42
N ASP A 345 -23.86 27.45 8.88
CA ASP A 345 -22.71 27.94 9.66
C ASP A 345 -21.64 28.50 8.71
N PHE A 346 -21.92 29.68 8.17
CA PHE A 346 -21.03 30.35 7.23
C PHE A 346 -19.66 30.67 7.82
N LYS A 347 -19.57 30.87 9.14
CA LYS A 347 -18.31 31.17 9.82
C LYS A 347 -17.37 29.96 9.75
N SER A 348 -17.87 28.77 10.10
CA SER A 348 -17.10 27.54 10.00
C SER A 348 -16.80 27.19 8.55
N ALA A 349 -17.76 27.38 7.64
CA ALA A 349 -17.57 27.15 6.21
C ALA A 349 -16.40 27.96 5.64
N ILE A 350 -16.36 29.28 5.88
CA ILE A 350 -15.27 30.16 5.44
C ILE A 350 -13.94 29.74 6.08
N SER A 351 -13.95 29.38 7.37
CA SER A 351 -12.72 28.95 8.05
C SER A 351 -12.10 27.70 7.40
N TRP A 352 -12.90 26.74 6.96
CA TRP A 352 -12.42 25.55 6.26
C TRP A 352 -12.02 25.85 4.82
N LEU A 353 -12.76 26.71 4.12
CA LEU A 353 -12.45 27.11 2.76
C LEU A 353 -11.10 27.85 2.68
N ASN A 354 -10.81 28.74 3.63
CA ASN A 354 -9.52 29.43 3.69
C ASN A 354 -8.35 28.45 3.85
N LYS A 355 -8.53 27.32 4.54
CA LYS A 355 -7.49 26.27 4.61
C LYS A 355 -7.20 25.62 3.26
N VAL A 356 -8.12 25.68 2.29
CA VAL A 356 -7.88 25.27 0.90
C VAL A 356 -7.18 26.39 0.14
N LEU A 357 -7.74 27.60 0.17
CA LEU A 357 -7.27 28.74 -0.63
C LEU A 357 -5.88 29.25 -0.25
N ASP A 358 -5.57 29.23 1.04
CA ASP A 358 -4.28 29.72 1.58
C ASP A 358 -3.18 28.66 1.54
N HIS A 359 -3.51 27.41 1.13
CA HIS A 359 -2.55 26.33 1.16
C HIS A 359 -1.46 26.50 0.07
N PRO A 360 -0.16 26.27 0.34
CA PRO A 360 0.90 26.43 -0.65
C PRO A 360 0.86 25.43 -1.82
N GLN A 361 0.14 24.32 -1.65
CA GLN A 361 0.01 23.24 -2.65
C GLN A 361 -1.42 23.12 -3.17
N ARG A 362 -2.16 24.23 -3.14
CA ARG A 362 -3.58 24.24 -3.45
C ARG A 362 -3.83 23.74 -4.90
N GLU A 363 -2.91 24.01 -5.82
CA GLU A 363 -2.97 23.59 -7.22
C GLU A 363 -3.07 22.06 -7.43
N LEU A 364 -2.77 21.25 -6.40
CA LEU A 364 -3.01 19.80 -6.42
C LEU A 364 -4.48 19.43 -6.61
N ARG A 365 -5.40 20.36 -6.34
CA ARG A 365 -6.84 20.20 -6.52
C ARG A 365 -7.41 21.45 -7.19
N SER A 366 -7.00 21.71 -8.42
CA SER A 366 -7.55 22.82 -9.22
C SER A 366 -9.04 22.66 -9.51
N ASP A 367 -9.54 21.42 -9.52
CA ASP A 367 -10.93 21.05 -9.76
C ASP A 367 -11.91 21.56 -8.69
N ILE A 368 -11.47 21.78 -7.44
CA ILE A 368 -12.29 22.35 -6.36
C ILE A 368 -12.12 23.87 -6.22
N MET A 369 -11.31 24.49 -7.07
CA MET A 369 -11.07 25.93 -7.09
C MET A 369 -11.77 26.67 -8.21
N MET A 370 -12.20 25.93 -9.22
CA MET A 370 -13.12 26.42 -10.25
C MET A 370 -14.52 26.43 -9.68
#